data_AF-A0AA51IUY7-F1
#
_entry.id   AF-A0AA51IUY7-F1
#
_cell.length_a   1.000
_cell.length_b   1.000
_cell.length_c   1.000
_cell.angle_alpha   90.00
_cell.angle_beta   90.00
_cell.angle_gamma   90.00
#
_symmetry.space_group_name_H-M   'P 1'
#
loop_
_entity.id
_entity.type
_entity.pdbx_description
1 polymer ?
#
loop_
_entity_poly.entity_id
_entity_poly.type
_entity_poly.pdbx_seq_one_letter_code
_entity_poly.pdbx_strand_id
1 'polypeptide(L)' 'WCHETGLIATACGDDIIRIFKESDDSDSNSPTFDLICTKLNSHTQDVNCVKWNPLGNQELISCSDDGEIKIW' A
#
# COMPACT_ATOMS: atom_id res chain seq x y z
N TRP A 1 -6.80 -2.07 -0.71
CA TRP A 1 -7.61 -0.88 -1.04
C TRP A 1 -8.16 -0.28 0.25
N CYS A 2 -7.93 1.01 0.49
CA CYS A 2 -8.53 1.79 1.56
C CYS A 2 -9.91 2.30 1.10
N HIS A 3 -10.97 1.97 1.83
CA HIS A 3 -12.34 2.38 1.44
C HIS A 3 -12.62 3.86 1.69
N GLU A 4 -11.85 4.52 2.55
CA GLU A 4 -12.01 5.95 2.84
C GLU A 4 -11.31 6.83 1.80
N THR A 5 -10.10 6.45 1.37
CA THR A 5 -9.25 7.31 0.52
C THR A 5 -9.13 6.83 -0.92
N GLY A 6 -9.59 5.62 -1.23
CA GLY A 6 -9.38 5.02 -2.55
C GLY A 6 -7.96 4.47 -2.78
N LEU A 7 -7.02 4.66 -1.84
CA LEU A 7 -5.63 4.26 -2.03
C LEU A 7 -5.44 2.73 -2.04
N ILE A 8 -4.55 2.26 -2.90
CA ILE A 8 -4.19 0.86 -3.01
C ILE A 8 -2.76 0.69 -2.49
N ALA A 9 -2.59 -0.18 -1.49
CA ALA A 9 -1.28 -0.59 -1.00
C ALA A 9 -0.96 -1.99 -1.51
N THR A 10 0.31 -2.25 -1.82
CA THR A 10 0.81 -3.59 -2.18
C THR A 10 1.87 -4.07 -1.20
N ALA A 11 1.86 -5.37 -0.91
CA ALA A 11 2.95 -6.10 -0.28
C ALA A 11 3.68 -6.90 -1.36
N CYS A 12 5.02 -6.91 -1.34
CA CYS A 12 5.82 -7.50 -2.41
C CYS A 12 7.10 -8.15 -1.82
N GLY A 13 7.60 -9.20 -2.47
CA GLY A 13 8.83 -9.92 -2.09
C GLY A 13 10.13 -9.21 -2.46
N ASP A 14 10.06 -7.92 -2.79
CA ASP A 14 11.23 -7.05 -2.98
C ASP A 14 11.43 -6.11 -1.78
N ASP A 15 10.85 -6.46 -0.63
CA ASP A 15 10.88 -5.74 0.65
C ASP A 15 10.20 -4.35 0.63
N ILE A 16 9.46 -4.04 -0.44
CA ILE A 16 8.92 -2.71 -0.72
C ILE A 16 7.39 -2.69 -0.60
N ILE A 17 6.88 -1.64 0.05
CA ILE A 17 5.47 -1.26 0.01
C ILE A 17 5.30 -0.12 -1.00
N ARG A 18 4.30 -0.26 -1.88
CA ARG A 18 3.93 0.78 -2.86
C ARG A 18 2.49 1.20 -2.65
N ILE A 19 2.23 2.50 -2.83
CA ILE A 19 0.90 3.09 -2.75
C ILE A 19 0.52 3.66 -4.11
N PHE A 20 -0.64 3.28 -4.60
CA PHE A 20 -1.23 3.74 -5.84
C PHE A 20 -2.51 4.53 -5.57
N LYS A 21 -2.78 5.51 -6.43
CA LYS A 21 -4.00 6.30 -6.48
C LYS A 21 -4.54 6.25 -7.90
N GLU A 22 -5.86 6.11 -8.06
CA GLU A 22 -6.49 6.31 -9.37
C GLU A 22 -6.23 7.74 -9.87
N SER A 23 -5.85 7.88 -11.15
CA SER A 23 -5.58 9.18 -11.75
C SER A 23 -6.86 10.02 -11.80
N ASP A 24 -6.75 11.33 -11.60
CA ASP A 24 -7.92 12.22 -11.55
C ASP A 24 -8.63 12.34 -12.93
N ASP A 25 -7.93 12.00 -14.02
CA ASP A 25 -8.42 12.00 -15.41
C ASP A 25 -8.71 10.58 -15.97
N SER A 26 -8.80 9.59 -15.09
CA SER A 26 -9.04 8.19 -15.47
C SER A 26 -10.40 7.95 -16.13
N ASP A 27 -10.44 7.03 -17.10
CA ASP A 27 -11.67 6.57 -17.73
C ASP A 27 -12.28 5.41 -16.91
N SER A 28 -13.57 5.48 -16.59
CA SER A 28 -14.22 4.45 -15.75
C SER A 28 -14.28 3.06 -16.38
N ASN A 29 -14.17 2.94 -17.70
CA ASN A 29 -14.09 1.66 -18.41
C ASN A 29 -12.65 1.21 -18.68
N SER A 30 -11.67 2.07 -18.44
CA SER A 30 -10.23 1.80 -18.59
C SER A 30 -9.43 2.60 -17.55
N PRO A 31 -9.58 2.28 -16.25
CA PRO A 31 -9.02 3.10 -15.19
C PRO A 31 -7.49 3.05 -15.18
N THR A 32 -6.87 4.17 -14.87
CA THR A 32 -5.42 4.32 -14.74
C THR A 32 -5.06 4.64 -13.30
N PHE A 33 -3.92 4.11 -12.84
CA PHE A 33 -3.45 4.28 -11.47
C PHE A 33 -2.01 4.76 -11.47
N ASP A 34 -1.78 5.84 -10.74
CA ASP A 34 -0.46 6.42 -10.53
C ASP A 34 0.19 5.84 -9.28
N LEU A 35 1.49 5.54 -9.39
CA LEU A 35 2.33 5.22 -8.25
C LEU A 35 2.67 6.52 -7.51
N ILE A 36 2.09 6.72 -6.32
CA ILE A 36 2.26 7.96 -5.55
C ILE A 36 3.27 7.84 -4.40
N CYS A 37 3.59 6.61 -3.97
CA CYS A 37 4.60 6.38 -2.94
C CYS A 37 5.30 5.03 -3.14
N THR A 38 6.62 5.01 -2.95
CA THR A 38 7.43 3.80 -2.87
C THR A 38 8.23 3.85 -1.58
N LYS A 39 7.90 2.96 -0.64
CA LYS A 39 8.66 2.82 0.60
C LYS A 39 9.74 1.75 0.42
N LEU A 40 10.94 2.21 0.05
CA LEU A 40 12.14 1.36 0.03
C LEU A 40 12.48 0.86 1.43
N ASN A 41 12.96 -0.39 1.50
CA ASN A 41 13.33 -1.06 2.75
C ASN A 41 12.22 -0.93 3.81
N SER A 42 10.98 -1.19 3.40
CA SER A 42 9.85 -1.16 4.34
C SER A 42 10.04 -2.22 5.42
N HIS A 43 10.55 -3.38 5.00
CA HIS A 43 11.01 -4.49 5.81
C HIS A 43 12.42 -4.90 5.33
N THR A 44 13.06 -5.82 6.06
CA THR A 44 14.37 -6.38 5.68
C THR A 44 14.27 -7.71 4.95
N GLN A 45 13.06 -8.21 4.77
CA GLN A 45 12.67 -9.38 3.98
C GLN A 45 11.29 -9.13 3.36
N ASP A 46 10.78 -10.10 2.61
CA ASP A 46 9.52 -10.06 1.89
C ASP A 46 8.36 -9.50 2.73
N VAL A 47 7.60 -8.58 2.16
CA VAL A 47 6.38 -8.08 2.78
C VAL A 47 5.26 -9.05 2.46
N ASN A 48 4.65 -9.61 3.50
CA ASN A 48 3.64 -10.66 3.38
C ASN A 48 2.22 -10.11 3.33
N CYS A 49 1.97 -9.00 4.02
CA CYS A 49 0.65 -8.41 4.07
C CYS A 49 0.69 -6.90 4.29
N VAL A 50 -0.32 -6.22 3.76
CA VAL A 50 -0.64 -4.82 4.07
C VAL A 50 -2.14 -4.69 4.34
N LYS A 51 -2.51 -3.89 5.34
CA LYS A 51 -3.92 -3.58 5.67
C LYS A 51 -4.07 -2.12 6.05
N TRP A 52 -5.05 -1.45 5.47
CA TRP A 52 -5.42 -0.09 5.86
C TRP A 52 -6.25 -0.10 7.13
N ASN A 53 -6.07 0.91 7.97
CA ASN A 53 -6.94 1.15 9.12
C ASN A 53 -8.38 1.44 8.63
N PRO A 54 -9.40 0.67 9.06
CA PRO A 54 -10.77 0.86 8.63
C PRO A 54 -11.46 2.09 9.25
N LEU A 55 -10.85 2.74 10.25
CA LEU A 55 -11.42 3.87 10.98
C LEU A 55 -10.91 5.25 10.51
N GLY A 56 -10.18 5.30 9.38
CA GLY A 56 -9.97 6.55 8.64
C GLY A 56 -8.72 7.38 8.97
N ASN A 57 -7.81 6.88 9.81
CA ASN A 57 -6.58 7.62 10.15
C ASN A 57 -5.50 7.60 9.04
N GLN A 58 -5.80 7.08 7.85
CA GLN A 58 -4.83 6.86 6.75
C GLN A 58 -3.62 5.98 7.14
N GLU A 59 -3.70 5.30 8.29
CA GLU A 59 -2.66 4.42 8.79
C GLU A 59 -2.67 3.10 8.01
N LEU A 60 -1.47 2.57 7.77
CA LEU A 60 -1.26 1.26 7.17
C LEU A 60 -0.53 0.36 8.17
N ILE A 61 -0.92 -0.90 8.26
CA ILE A 61 -0.13 -1.94 8.94
C ILE A 61 0.45 -2.91 7.91
N SER A 62 1.68 -3.36 8.14
CA SER A 62 2.34 -4.40 7.35
C SER A 62 3.00 -5.46 8.22
N CYS A 63 3.20 -6.66 7.67
CA CYS A 63 4.01 -7.72 8.28
C CYS A 63 4.92 -8.38 7.23
N SER A 64 6.01 -9.00 7.70
CA SER A 64 7.07 -9.56 6.84
C SER A 64 7.70 -10.80 7.45
N ASP A 65 8.44 -11.54 6.62
CA ASP A 65 9.32 -12.65 7.02
C ASP A 65 10.48 -12.21 7.94
N ASP A 66 10.74 -10.91 8.06
CA ASP A 66 11.68 -10.38 9.05
C ASP A 66 11.20 -10.50 10.50
N GLY A 67 9.97 -10.97 10.71
CA GLY A 67 9.37 -11.16 12.03
C GLY A 67 8.81 -9.88 12.63
N GLU A 68 8.80 -8.77 11.88
CA GLU A 68 8.27 -7.49 12.35
C GLU A 68 6.85 -7.21 11.82
N ILE A 69 6.11 -6.44 12.62
CA ILE A 69 4.88 -5.76 12.23
C ILE A 69 5.15 -4.26 12.33
N LYS A 70 4.83 -3.50 11.29
CA LYS A 70 5.05 -2.04 11.24
C LYS A 70 3.75 -1.30 10.99
N ILE A 71 3.62 -0.15 11.64
CA ILE A 71 2.53 0.82 11.43
C ILE A 71 3.16 2.04 10.75
N TRP A 72 2.47 2.56 9.74
CA TRP A 72 2.89 3.68 8.89
C TRP A 72 1.85 4.80 8.93
#